data_AF-A0A524KN45-F1
#
_entry.id   AF-A0A524KN45-F1
#
_cell.length_a   1.000
_cell.length_b   1.000
_cell.length_c   1.000
_cell.angle_alpha   90.00
_cell.angle_beta   90.00
_cell.angle_gamma   90.00
#
_symmetry.space_group_name_H-M   'P 1'
#
loop_
_entity.id
_entity.type
_entity.pdbx_description
1 polymer ?
#
loop_
_entity_poly.entity_id
_entity_poly.type
_entity_poly.pdbx_seq_one_letter_code
_entity_poly.pdbx_strand_id
1 'polypeptide(L)'
;MERAVEDAATPVYRGGPRGTLGRTRRLAIGDPQAPLSRFFEILDRHGILTDDGRLREEVHLVSIGDHFDWGGRDQRAQAAADGLALLCWLAAHAPDQVTLVLGNHDLARVGELAGMDDRAFAAAQVEADAVYWGDDGEPPSDRQQQAEAAFIGRHPGLAASELAARDFATFTAAQQQLVASLLQARRFSAGVAAAQSVLLCHAGVSADELLALGLSETERAAAPVVAATLN
;
A
#
# COMPACT_ATOMS: atom_id res chain seq x y z
N MET A 1 -4.27 13.71 -18.89
CA MET A 1 -3.86 13.80 -17.47
C MET A 1 -4.99 14.33 -16.59
N GLU A 2 -5.55 15.53 -16.82
CA GLU A 2 -6.64 16.08 -15.99
C GLU A 2 -7.88 15.18 -15.88
N ARG A 3 -8.32 14.54 -16.98
CA ARG A 3 -9.47 13.60 -16.95
C ARG A 3 -9.27 12.34 -16.11
N ALA A 4 -8.04 11.85 -15.99
CA ALA A 4 -7.76 10.65 -15.18
C ALA A 4 -7.78 10.95 -13.67
N VAL A 5 -7.59 12.21 -13.29
CA VAL A 5 -7.66 12.70 -11.91
C VAL A 5 -9.11 12.98 -11.51
N GLU A 6 -9.95 13.48 -12.43
CA GLU A 6 -11.38 13.77 -12.17
C GLU A 6 -12.25 12.51 -11.97
N ASP A 7 -11.96 11.40 -12.67
CA ASP A 7 -12.74 10.15 -12.55
C ASP A 7 -12.52 9.40 -11.21
N ALA A 8 -11.58 9.85 -10.36
CA ALA A 8 -11.27 9.25 -9.06
C ALA A 8 -12.26 9.63 -7.94
N ALA A 9 -13.28 10.45 -8.21
CA ALA A 9 -14.13 11.08 -7.20
C ALA A 9 -15.28 10.21 -6.64
N THR A 10 -15.38 8.91 -6.98
CA THR A 10 -16.42 8.02 -6.41
C THR A 10 -15.85 6.63 -6.08
N PRO A 11 -15.68 6.25 -4.79
CA PRO A 11 -14.87 5.10 -4.39
C PRO A 11 -15.70 3.82 -4.35
N VAL A 12 -16.28 3.41 -5.47
CA VAL A 12 -16.98 2.12 -5.57
C VAL A 12 -16.45 1.35 -6.77
N TYR A 13 -15.49 0.46 -6.53
CA TYR A 13 -15.03 -0.50 -7.53
C TYR A 13 -16.14 -1.51 -7.84
N ARG A 14 -16.52 -1.66 -9.12
CA ARG A 14 -17.68 -2.46 -9.55
C ARG A 14 -17.34 -3.86 -10.10
N GLY A 15 -16.09 -4.32 -9.98
CA GLY A 15 -15.70 -5.67 -10.38
C GLY A 15 -15.48 -5.86 -11.89
N GLY A 16 -14.57 -6.77 -12.24
CA GLY A 16 -14.27 -7.19 -13.62
C GLY A 16 -13.62 -8.59 -13.63
N PRO A 17 -13.73 -9.36 -14.73
CA PRO A 17 -13.19 -10.73 -14.81
C PRO A 17 -11.65 -10.77 -14.81
N ARG A 18 -11.06 -11.85 -14.29
CA ARG A 18 -9.62 -12.14 -14.30
C ARG A 18 -9.29 -13.06 -15.49
N GLY A 19 -8.83 -12.52 -16.63
CA GLY A 19 -8.39 -13.32 -17.77
C GLY A 19 -7.12 -12.76 -18.41
N THR A 20 -6.05 -13.55 -18.52
CA THR A 20 -4.69 -13.08 -18.91
C THR A 20 -4.39 -13.12 -20.41
N LEU A 21 -5.38 -13.37 -21.26
CA LEU A 21 -5.16 -13.49 -22.71
C LEU A 21 -4.79 -12.13 -23.30
N GLY A 22 -3.54 -11.97 -23.75
CA GLY A 22 -3.09 -10.82 -24.56
C GLY A 22 -2.07 -9.88 -23.92
N ARG A 23 -1.72 -10.04 -22.63
CA ARG A 23 -0.72 -9.18 -21.99
C ARG A 23 0.70 -9.71 -22.27
N THR A 24 1.48 -9.00 -23.09
CA THR A 24 2.82 -9.41 -23.53
C THR A 24 3.96 -8.70 -22.79
N ARG A 25 3.68 -7.58 -22.11
CA ARG A 25 4.66 -6.80 -21.33
C ARG A 25 4.31 -6.88 -19.85
N ARG A 26 5.18 -7.50 -19.04
CA ARG A 26 4.98 -7.62 -17.59
C ARG A 26 5.93 -6.70 -16.85
N LEU A 27 5.40 -5.90 -15.92
CA LEU A 27 6.17 -5.00 -15.08
C LEU A 27 5.74 -5.19 -13.62
N ALA A 28 6.66 -4.95 -12.71
CA ALA A 28 6.39 -4.86 -11.29
C ALA A 28 6.93 -3.54 -10.76
N ILE A 29 6.19 -2.92 -9.86
CA ILE A 29 6.58 -1.73 -9.09
C ILE A 29 6.44 -2.12 -7.62
N GLY A 30 7.42 -1.74 -6.79
CA GLY A 30 7.32 -1.84 -5.34
C GLY A 30 7.30 -0.46 -4.74
N ASP A 31 6.61 -0.31 -3.61
CA ASP A 31 6.56 0.91 -2.81
C ASP A 31 6.34 2.17 -3.67
N PRO A 32 5.18 2.32 -4.35
CA PRO A 32 4.91 3.47 -5.20
C PRO A 32 4.65 4.76 -4.40
N GLN A 33 5.20 4.85 -3.19
CA GLN A 33 5.21 5.95 -2.23
C GLN A 33 5.97 7.17 -2.82
N ALA A 34 5.34 7.88 -3.73
CA ALA A 34 5.90 9.05 -4.39
C ALA A 34 4.81 10.05 -4.79
N PRO A 35 5.17 11.30 -5.12
CA PRO A 35 4.24 12.21 -5.77
C PRO A 35 3.59 11.55 -7.01
N LEU A 36 2.29 11.73 -7.18
CA LEU A 36 1.53 11.07 -8.24
C LEU A 36 2.06 11.42 -9.65
N SER A 37 2.50 12.67 -9.84
CA SER A 37 3.12 13.12 -11.09
C SER A 37 4.41 12.35 -11.40
N ARG A 38 5.22 12.05 -10.39
CA ARG A 38 6.45 11.29 -10.54
C ARG A 38 6.17 9.84 -10.92
N PHE A 39 5.13 9.25 -10.32
CA PHE A 39 4.68 7.92 -10.68
C PHE A 39 4.32 7.83 -12.17
N PHE A 40 3.47 8.74 -12.66
CA PHE A 40 3.09 8.78 -14.08
C PHE A 40 4.25 9.08 -15.01
N GLU A 41 5.17 9.96 -14.63
CA GLU A 41 6.38 10.24 -15.40
C GLU A 41 7.23 8.97 -15.61
N ILE A 42 7.36 8.14 -14.57
CA ILE A 42 8.08 6.86 -14.68
C ILE A 42 7.37 5.93 -15.66
N LEU A 43 6.05 5.76 -15.55
CA LEU A 43 5.29 4.90 -16.45
C LEU A 43 5.36 5.40 -17.92
N ASP A 44 5.29 6.72 -18.12
CA ASP A 44 5.40 7.33 -19.45
C ASP A 44 6.77 7.07 -20.10
N ARG A 45 7.86 7.25 -19.33
CA ARG A 45 9.23 6.95 -19.79
C ARG A 45 9.42 5.48 -20.19
N HIS A 46 8.67 4.56 -19.58
CA HIS A 46 8.65 3.14 -19.95
C HIS A 46 7.77 2.83 -21.18
N GLY A 47 7.09 3.84 -21.72
CA GLY A 47 6.21 3.73 -22.88
C GLY A 47 5.07 2.75 -22.64
N ILE A 48 4.53 2.72 -21.42
CA ILE A 48 3.45 1.80 -21.03
C ILE A 48 2.11 2.53 -20.85
N LEU A 49 2.09 3.85 -20.99
CA LEU A 49 0.87 4.65 -21.01
C LEU A 49 0.38 4.91 -22.43
N THR A 50 -0.95 5.02 -22.56
CA THR A 50 -1.67 5.59 -23.70
C THR A 50 -1.83 7.10 -23.55
N ASP A 51 -2.26 7.79 -24.61
CA ASP A 51 -2.39 9.26 -24.62
C ASP A 51 -3.43 9.79 -23.61
N ASP A 52 -4.39 8.96 -23.20
CA ASP A 52 -5.37 9.28 -22.16
C ASP A 52 -4.87 8.99 -20.73
N GLY A 53 -3.64 8.46 -20.58
CA GLY A 53 -3.01 8.17 -19.29
C GLY A 53 -3.41 6.82 -18.68
N ARG A 54 -4.01 5.91 -19.45
CA ARG A 54 -4.27 4.52 -19.05
C ARG A 54 -3.08 3.62 -19.40
N LEU A 55 -3.03 2.42 -18.81
CA LEU A 55 -2.07 1.41 -19.25
C LEU A 55 -2.43 0.90 -20.65
N ARG A 56 -1.42 0.71 -21.48
CA ARG A 56 -1.56 0.05 -22.77
C ARG A 56 -2.11 -1.37 -22.61
N GLU A 57 -2.86 -1.84 -23.59
CA GLU A 57 -3.56 -3.12 -23.52
C GLU A 57 -2.58 -4.31 -23.39
N GLU A 58 -1.39 -4.22 -23.96
CA GLU A 58 -0.40 -5.30 -23.84
C GLU A 58 0.27 -5.39 -22.46
N VAL A 59 0.03 -4.43 -21.55
CA VAL A 59 0.73 -4.33 -20.27
C VAL A 59 -0.01 -5.09 -19.17
N HIS A 60 0.74 -5.86 -18.39
CA HIS A 60 0.36 -6.35 -17.06
C HIS A 60 1.29 -5.71 -16.03
N LEU A 61 0.72 -4.93 -15.11
CA LEU A 61 1.44 -4.28 -14.01
C LEU A 61 1.10 -4.96 -12.69
N VAL A 62 2.13 -5.35 -11.92
CA VAL A 62 1.97 -5.78 -10.53
C VAL A 62 2.40 -4.62 -9.63
N SER A 63 1.47 -4.08 -8.84
CA SER A 63 1.77 -3.06 -7.82
C SER A 63 1.99 -3.74 -6.48
N ILE A 64 3.20 -3.63 -5.95
CA ILE A 64 3.66 -4.32 -4.75
C ILE A 64 3.63 -3.35 -3.57
N GLY A 65 2.45 -3.31 -2.93
CA GLY A 65 2.20 -2.73 -1.60
C GLY A 65 2.54 -1.27 -1.40
N ASP A 66 2.27 -0.80 -0.18
CA ASP A 66 2.58 0.52 0.35
C ASP A 66 2.21 1.67 -0.59
N HIS A 67 0.92 1.83 -0.87
CA HIS A 67 0.43 2.86 -1.78
C HIS A 67 0.32 4.25 -1.13
N PHE A 68 0.61 4.38 0.16
CA PHE A 68 0.42 5.59 0.97
C PHE A 68 1.70 5.99 1.71
N ASP A 69 1.68 7.12 2.41
CA ASP A 69 2.72 7.49 3.38
C ASP A 69 4.10 7.83 2.79
N TRP A 70 4.12 8.72 1.79
CA TRP A 70 5.36 9.35 1.33
C TRP A 70 5.50 10.79 1.85
N GLY A 71 6.74 11.29 1.81
CA GLY A 71 7.06 12.69 2.08
C GLY A 71 7.16 13.06 3.55
N GLY A 72 7.54 14.32 3.80
CA GLY A 72 7.68 14.88 5.15
C GLY A 72 6.40 15.50 5.70
N ARG A 73 6.49 16.06 6.91
CA ARG A 73 5.36 16.71 7.62
C ARG A 73 4.63 17.74 6.75
N ASP A 74 5.38 18.57 6.04
CA ASP A 74 4.84 19.65 5.21
C ASP A 74 4.14 19.14 3.93
N GLN A 75 4.28 17.85 3.61
CA GLN A 75 3.73 17.23 2.40
C GLN A 75 2.54 16.30 2.67
N ARG A 76 2.20 16.03 3.93
CA ARG A 76 1.21 15.01 4.31
C ARG A 76 -0.13 15.13 3.59
N ALA A 77 -0.66 16.35 3.47
CA ALA A 77 -1.94 16.58 2.80
C ALA A 77 -1.88 16.21 1.30
N GLN A 78 -0.78 16.58 0.61
CA GLN A 78 -0.59 16.19 -0.78
C GLN A 78 -0.35 14.69 -0.91
N ALA A 79 0.45 14.11 -0.02
CA ALA A 79 0.77 12.69 -0.03
C ALA A 79 -0.47 11.83 0.21
N ALA A 80 -1.36 12.26 1.11
CA ALA A 80 -2.64 11.61 1.34
C ALA A 80 -3.52 11.59 0.10
N ALA A 81 -3.61 12.73 -0.61
CA ALA A 81 -4.37 12.86 -1.85
C ALA A 81 -3.75 12.03 -2.99
N ASP A 82 -2.42 12.06 -3.13
CA ASP A 82 -1.69 11.34 -4.17
C ASP A 82 -1.82 9.83 -4.01
N GLY A 83 -1.63 9.30 -2.80
CA GLY A 83 -1.77 7.86 -2.53
C GLY A 83 -3.21 7.36 -2.76
N LEU A 84 -4.21 8.15 -2.37
CA LEU A 84 -5.61 7.84 -2.64
C LEU A 84 -5.89 7.81 -4.16
N ALA A 85 -5.45 8.84 -4.89
CA ALA A 85 -5.63 8.92 -6.33
C ALA A 85 -4.87 7.81 -7.08
N LEU A 86 -3.66 7.47 -6.64
CA LEU A 86 -2.86 6.37 -7.17
C LEU A 86 -3.60 5.04 -7.05
N LEU A 87 -4.07 4.70 -5.85
CA LEU A 87 -4.74 3.42 -5.62
C LEU A 87 -6.07 3.35 -6.39
N CYS A 88 -6.83 4.45 -6.47
CA CYS A 88 -8.00 4.56 -7.34
C CYS A 88 -7.66 4.29 -8.81
N TRP A 89 -6.60 4.93 -9.34
CA TRP A 89 -6.17 4.75 -10.73
C TRP A 89 -5.75 3.31 -11.01
N LEU A 90 -4.96 2.68 -10.12
CA LEU A 90 -4.56 1.28 -10.26
C LEU A 90 -5.78 0.35 -10.24
N ALA A 91 -6.68 0.53 -9.27
CA ALA A 91 -7.88 -0.29 -9.12
C ALA A 91 -8.89 -0.13 -10.27
N ALA A 92 -8.88 1.01 -10.98
CA ALA A 92 -9.74 1.26 -12.13
C ALA A 92 -9.38 0.43 -13.38
N HIS A 93 -8.23 -0.26 -13.38
CA HIS A 93 -7.85 -1.20 -14.43
C HIS A 93 -8.39 -2.60 -14.15
N ALA A 94 -8.60 -3.37 -15.22
CA ALA A 94 -9.07 -4.74 -15.12
C ALA A 94 -8.10 -5.60 -14.27
N PRO A 95 -8.60 -6.58 -13.48
CA PRO A 95 -7.77 -7.44 -12.64
C PRO A 95 -6.64 -8.20 -13.31
N ASP A 96 -6.79 -8.49 -14.60
CA ASP A 96 -5.76 -9.12 -15.43
C ASP A 96 -4.72 -8.14 -15.98
N GLN A 97 -5.03 -6.84 -15.99
CA GLN A 97 -4.11 -5.78 -16.42
C GLN A 97 -3.31 -5.20 -15.25
N VAL A 98 -3.92 -5.06 -14.08
CA VAL A 98 -3.25 -4.62 -12.85
C VAL A 98 -3.50 -5.61 -11.74
N THR A 99 -2.44 -6.15 -11.14
CA THR A 99 -2.54 -6.94 -9.92
C THR A 99 -2.05 -6.12 -8.74
N LEU A 100 -2.86 -6.03 -7.69
CA LEU A 100 -2.52 -5.30 -6.47
C LEU A 100 -2.06 -6.32 -5.42
N VAL A 101 -0.86 -6.13 -4.90
CA VAL A 101 -0.36 -6.85 -3.73
C VAL A 101 -0.44 -5.92 -2.52
N LEU A 102 -0.89 -6.43 -1.38
CA LEU A 102 -1.01 -5.64 -0.14
C LEU A 102 0.35 -5.39 0.49
N GLY A 103 0.61 -4.15 0.86
CA GLY A 103 1.67 -3.80 1.80
C GLY A 103 1.18 -3.57 3.22
N ASN A 104 2.12 -3.37 4.14
CA ASN A 104 1.80 -3.10 5.54
C ASN A 104 1.11 -1.74 5.72
N HIS A 105 1.46 -0.72 4.94
CA HIS A 105 0.79 0.59 5.02
C HIS A 105 -0.65 0.53 4.49
N ASP A 106 -0.92 -0.35 3.51
CA ASP A 106 -2.28 -0.62 3.04
C ASP A 106 -3.10 -1.33 4.12
N LEU A 107 -2.55 -2.42 4.67
CA LEU A 107 -3.20 -3.21 5.72
C LEU A 107 -3.45 -2.40 6.99
N ALA A 108 -2.53 -1.52 7.36
CA ALA A 108 -2.68 -0.64 8.52
C ALA A 108 -3.96 0.19 8.47
N ARG A 109 -4.45 0.54 7.28
CA ARG A 109 -5.71 1.29 7.12
C ARG A 109 -6.92 0.54 7.66
N VAL A 110 -6.89 -0.79 7.66
CA VAL A 110 -8.01 -1.67 8.08
C VAL A 110 -7.67 -2.58 9.26
N GLY A 111 -6.43 -2.56 9.73
CA GLY A 111 -5.96 -3.21 10.94
C GLY A 111 -5.78 -2.19 12.07
N GLU A 112 -4.56 -1.70 12.23
CA GLU A 112 -4.11 -0.78 13.27
C GLU A 112 -4.98 0.48 13.36
N LEU A 113 -5.39 1.02 12.21
CA LEU A 113 -6.15 2.26 12.12
C LEU A 113 -7.66 2.05 11.96
N ALA A 114 -8.17 0.81 12.06
CA ALA A 114 -9.57 0.51 11.79
C ALA A 114 -10.56 1.32 12.65
N GLY A 115 -10.16 1.69 13.87
CA GLY A 115 -10.95 2.49 14.81
C GLY A 115 -10.70 4.01 14.76
N MET A 116 -9.83 4.49 13.87
CA MET A 116 -9.51 5.91 13.74
C MET A 116 -10.43 6.57 12.71
N ASP A 117 -10.82 7.82 12.98
CA ASP A 117 -11.34 8.75 11.97
C ASP A 117 -10.34 9.89 11.75
N ASP A 118 -10.59 10.74 10.74
CA ASP A 118 -9.70 11.85 10.40
C ASP A 118 -9.44 12.78 11.59
N ARG A 119 -10.44 12.99 12.45
CA ARG A 119 -10.33 13.90 13.60
C ARG A 119 -9.49 13.28 14.71
N ALA A 120 -9.76 12.03 15.05
CA ALA A 120 -9.03 11.27 16.06
C ALA A 120 -7.56 11.13 15.65
N PHE A 121 -7.31 10.77 14.39
CA PHE A 121 -5.96 10.65 13.87
C PHE A 121 -5.23 11.99 13.85
N ALA A 122 -5.86 13.08 13.39
CA ALA A 122 -5.25 14.41 13.41
C ALA A 122 -4.87 14.86 14.84
N ALA A 123 -5.72 14.58 15.83
CA ALA A 123 -5.41 14.87 17.23
C ALA A 123 -4.21 14.06 17.74
N ALA A 124 -4.16 12.76 17.42
CA ALA A 124 -3.03 11.90 17.75
C ALA A 124 -1.74 12.37 17.04
N GLN A 125 -1.83 12.77 15.77
CA GLN A 125 -0.68 13.22 14.99
C GLN A 125 -0.05 14.51 15.54
N VAL A 126 -0.88 15.48 15.97
CA VAL A 126 -0.37 16.71 16.60
C VAL A 126 0.44 16.39 17.86
N GLU A 127 -0.03 15.44 18.67
CA GLU A 127 0.68 15.02 19.86
C GLU A 127 1.95 14.22 19.51
N ALA A 128 1.83 13.29 18.57
CA ALA A 128 2.93 12.48 18.09
C ALA A 128 4.06 13.34 17.52
N ASP A 129 3.76 14.42 16.80
CA ASP A 129 4.77 15.33 16.25
C ASP A 129 5.63 16.03 17.31
N ALA A 130 5.10 16.20 18.52
CA ALA A 130 5.79 16.80 19.65
C ALA A 130 6.59 15.77 20.48
N VAL A 131 6.23 14.49 20.39
CA VAL A 131 6.86 13.38 21.13
C VAL A 131 7.93 12.70 20.29
N TYR A 132 7.64 12.50 19.01
CA TYR A 132 8.52 11.84 18.05
C TYR A 132 9.78 12.65 17.83
N TRP A 133 10.92 12.00 18.09
CA TRP A 133 12.23 12.64 18.16
C TRP A 133 13.16 12.29 16.99
N GLY A 134 12.66 11.57 15.97
CA GLY A 134 13.42 11.20 14.78
C GLY A 134 14.21 9.90 14.91
N ASP A 135 15.03 9.62 13.90
CA ASP A 135 15.78 8.37 13.72
C ASP A 135 17.31 8.62 13.80
N ASP A 136 17.73 9.55 14.67
CA ASP A 136 19.12 10.04 14.74
C ASP A 136 20.10 9.02 15.35
N GLY A 137 19.67 7.78 15.62
CA GLY A 137 20.49 6.68 16.12
C GLY A 137 20.95 6.80 17.57
N GLU A 138 20.69 7.94 18.22
CA GLU A 138 20.94 8.14 19.65
C GLU A 138 19.82 7.51 20.49
N PRO A 139 20.12 6.88 21.63
CA PRO A 139 19.08 6.34 22.50
C PRO A 139 18.23 7.47 23.09
N PRO A 140 16.90 7.27 23.23
CA PRO A 140 16.02 8.28 23.79
C PRO A 140 16.34 8.52 25.26
N SER A 141 16.39 9.80 25.65
CA SER A 141 16.47 10.23 27.05
C SER A 141 15.28 9.73 27.87
N ASP A 142 15.43 9.65 29.20
CA ASP A 142 14.34 9.28 30.12
C ASP A 142 13.08 10.13 29.91
N ARG A 143 13.25 11.40 29.57
CA ARG A 143 12.14 12.31 29.29
C ARG A 143 11.40 11.93 28.01
N GLN A 144 12.11 11.54 26.97
CA GLN A 144 11.51 11.07 25.72
C GLN A 144 10.79 9.74 25.93
N GLN A 145 11.39 8.81 26.68
CA GLN A 145 10.74 7.54 27.02
C GLN A 145 9.46 7.75 27.83
N GLN A 146 9.46 8.67 28.80
CA GLN A 146 8.26 9.03 29.56
C GLN A 146 7.18 9.67 28.68
N ALA A 147 7.57 10.54 27.74
CA ALA A 147 6.65 11.18 26.80
C ALA A 147 6.01 10.14 25.85
N GLU A 148 6.81 9.20 25.35
CA GLU A 148 6.36 8.08 24.51
C GLU A 148 5.38 7.18 25.26
N ALA A 149 5.72 6.74 26.47
CA ALA A 149 4.83 5.93 27.30
C ALA A 149 3.51 6.66 27.60
N ALA A 150 3.57 7.98 27.82
CA ALA A 150 2.38 8.79 28.04
C ALA A 150 1.51 8.93 26.77
N PHE A 151 2.13 9.04 25.59
CA PHE A 151 1.44 9.04 24.31
C PHE A 151 0.71 7.72 24.08
N ILE A 152 1.41 6.58 24.21
CA ILE A 152 0.84 5.23 24.06
C ILE A 152 -0.34 5.03 25.04
N GLY A 153 -0.20 5.51 26.28
CA GLY A 153 -1.28 5.44 27.26
C GLY A 153 -2.54 6.23 26.89
N ARG A 154 -2.41 7.31 26.11
CA ARG A 154 -3.54 8.12 25.61
C ARG A 154 -4.11 7.59 24.30
N HIS A 155 -3.27 6.99 23.45
CA HIS A 155 -3.63 6.50 22.12
C HIS A 155 -3.33 4.99 22.00
N PRO A 156 -4.07 4.12 22.72
CA PRO A 156 -3.75 2.69 22.82
C PRO A 156 -3.86 1.92 21.48
N GLY A 157 -4.46 2.51 20.45
CA GLY A 157 -4.46 1.96 19.09
C GLY A 157 -3.15 2.20 18.31
N LEU A 158 -2.24 3.02 18.84
CA LEU A 158 -0.95 3.33 18.26
C LEU A 158 0.16 2.82 19.17
N ALA A 159 0.94 1.86 18.68
CA ALA A 159 2.01 1.24 19.46
C ALA A 159 3.22 2.15 19.69
N ALA A 160 3.36 3.23 18.91
CA ALA A 160 4.39 4.25 19.06
C ALA A 160 3.93 5.59 18.47
N SER A 161 4.50 6.71 18.94
CA SER A 161 4.28 8.04 18.36
C SER A 161 4.77 8.13 16.91
N GLU A 162 5.82 7.40 16.58
CA GLU A 162 6.35 7.26 15.23
C GLU A 162 5.29 6.84 14.20
N LEU A 163 4.35 5.99 14.59
CA LEU A 163 3.29 5.52 13.68
C LEU A 163 2.41 6.67 13.22
N ALA A 164 2.02 7.61 14.09
CA ALA A 164 1.21 8.76 13.68
C ALA A 164 2.04 9.92 13.10
N ALA A 165 3.29 10.07 13.57
CA ALA A 165 4.19 11.13 13.12
C ALA A 165 4.85 10.84 11.77
N ARG A 166 5.07 9.56 11.42
CA ARG A 166 5.81 9.15 10.22
C ARG A 166 5.09 8.08 9.43
N ASP A 167 4.94 6.88 9.98
CA ASP A 167 4.61 5.70 9.17
C ASP A 167 3.20 5.75 8.59
N PHE A 168 2.22 6.27 9.32
CA PHE A 168 0.83 6.44 8.87
C PHE A 168 0.46 7.91 8.72
N ALA A 169 1.46 8.77 8.55
CA ALA A 169 1.31 10.21 8.66
C ALA A 169 0.34 10.82 7.63
N THR A 170 -0.01 10.06 6.59
CA THR A 170 -0.93 10.49 5.52
C THR A 170 -2.31 9.85 5.63
N PHE A 171 -2.62 9.19 6.75
CA PHE A 171 -3.90 8.53 6.98
C PHE A 171 -5.08 9.46 6.71
N THR A 172 -6.07 8.92 6.01
CA THR A 172 -7.42 9.46 5.95
C THR A 172 -8.45 8.32 5.98
N ALA A 173 -9.64 8.60 6.49
CA ALA A 173 -10.76 7.66 6.47
C ALA A 173 -11.15 7.24 5.04
N ALA A 174 -10.90 8.10 4.03
CA ALA A 174 -11.12 7.78 2.63
C ALA A 174 -10.20 6.66 2.12
N GLN A 175 -8.92 6.67 2.51
CA GLN A 175 -7.98 5.58 2.18
C GLN A 175 -8.43 4.27 2.81
N GLN A 176 -8.83 4.30 4.09
CA GLN A 176 -9.38 3.14 4.78
C GLN A 176 -10.61 2.57 4.07
N GLN A 177 -11.57 3.42 3.68
CA GLN A 177 -12.76 2.99 2.95
C GLN A 177 -12.41 2.34 1.61
N LEU A 178 -11.45 2.92 0.86
CA LEU A 178 -11.00 2.35 -0.41
C LEU A 178 -10.34 0.99 -0.20
N VAL A 179 -9.38 0.87 0.73
CA VAL A 179 -8.71 -0.40 1.02
C VAL A 179 -9.72 -1.47 1.45
N ALA A 180 -10.64 -1.14 2.36
CA ALA A 180 -11.69 -2.06 2.80
C ALA A 180 -12.57 -2.54 1.63
N SER A 181 -12.95 -1.63 0.74
CA SER A 181 -13.76 -1.95 -0.45
C SER A 181 -13.00 -2.87 -1.42
N LEU A 182 -11.71 -2.63 -1.63
CA LEU A 182 -10.86 -3.45 -2.50
C LEU A 182 -10.62 -4.84 -1.91
N LEU A 183 -10.44 -4.96 -0.59
CA LEU A 183 -10.36 -6.24 0.10
C LEU A 183 -11.67 -7.04 -0.03
N GLN A 184 -12.82 -6.42 0.22
CA GLN A 184 -14.13 -7.04 0.05
C GLN A 184 -14.37 -7.51 -1.40
N ALA A 185 -13.92 -6.72 -2.37
CA ALA A 185 -13.98 -7.08 -3.79
C ALA A 185 -12.91 -8.10 -4.21
N ARG A 186 -12.08 -8.60 -3.28
CA ARG A 186 -10.94 -9.49 -3.54
C ARG A 186 -10.03 -8.94 -4.63
N ARG A 187 -9.75 -7.64 -4.60
CA ARG A 187 -8.92 -6.97 -5.60
C ARG A 187 -7.43 -7.07 -5.29
N PHE A 188 -7.12 -7.23 -4.01
CA PHE A 188 -5.79 -7.45 -3.49
C PHE A 188 -5.41 -8.94 -3.45
N SER A 189 -4.09 -9.17 -3.45
CA SER A 189 -3.43 -10.44 -3.21
C SER A 189 -2.34 -10.28 -2.14
N ALA A 190 -2.06 -11.32 -1.38
CA ALA A 190 -0.90 -11.38 -0.48
C ALA A 190 0.40 -11.74 -1.23
N GLY A 191 0.29 -12.43 -2.37
CA GLY A 191 1.42 -12.74 -3.24
C GLY A 191 0.98 -13.18 -4.64
N VAL A 192 1.89 -13.07 -5.61
CA VAL A 192 1.65 -13.38 -7.02
C VAL A 192 2.84 -14.13 -7.59
N ALA A 193 2.59 -15.26 -8.26
CA ALA A 193 3.64 -15.95 -9.00
C ALA A 193 3.88 -15.27 -10.36
N ALA A 194 5.04 -14.64 -10.54
CA ALA A 194 5.45 -14.08 -11.82
C ALA A 194 6.01 -15.15 -12.76
N ALA A 195 6.60 -16.21 -12.20
CA ALA A 195 7.10 -17.40 -12.89
C ALA A 195 7.05 -18.63 -11.94
N GLN A 196 7.53 -19.79 -12.39
CA GLN A 196 7.52 -21.02 -11.57
C GLN A 196 8.31 -20.90 -10.26
N SER A 197 9.38 -20.11 -10.27
CA SER A 197 10.29 -19.93 -9.13
C SER A 197 10.41 -18.46 -8.70
N VAL A 198 9.50 -17.59 -9.15
CA VAL A 198 9.51 -16.16 -8.83
C VAL A 198 8.18 -15.78 -8.21
N LEU A 199 8.21 -15.52 -6.91
CA LEU A 199 7.10 -14.97 -6.14
C LEU A 199 7.31 -13.46 -5.98
N LEU A 200 6.25 -12.70 -6.21
CA LEU A 200 6.15 -11.29 -5.87
C LEU A 200 5.24 -11.17 -4.65
N CYS A 201 5.75 -10.59 -3.58
CA CYS A 201 5.04 -10.27 -2.35
C CYS A 201 5.65 -8.98 -1.79
N HIS A 202 4.91 -8.27 -0.94
CA HIS A 202 5.36 -6.98 -0.40
C HIS A 202 6.62 -7.10 0.44
N ALA A 203 6.51 -7.87 1.51
CA ALA A 203 7.65 -8.34 2.28
C ALA A 203 8.06 -9.74 1.83
N GLY A 204 9.18 -10.25 2.35
CA GLY A 204 9.55 -11.65 2.16
C GLY A 204 8.62 -12.59 2.95
N VAL A 205 8.49 -13.82 2.46
CA VAL A 205 7.90 -14.92 3.24
C VAL A 205 9.01 -15.92 3.57
N SER A 206 9.20 -16.18 4.85
CA SER A 206 10.21 -17.09 5.36
C SER A 206 9.84 -18.55 5.15
N ALA A 207 10.85 -19.42 5.15
CA ALA A 207 10.64 -20.87 5.08
C ALA A 207 9.80 -21.39 6.26
N ASP A 208 9.93 -20.78 7.44
CA ASP A 208 9.21 -21.15 8.66
C ASP A 208 7.73 -20.76 8.58
N GLU A 209 7.41 -19.58 8.05
CA GLU A 209 6.02 -19.18 7.79
C GLU A 209 5.34 -20.11 6.78
N LEU A 210 6.03 -20.43 5.68
CA LEU A 210 5.48 -21.37 4.70
C LEU A 210 5.31 -22.78 5.27
N LEU A 211 6.21 -23.21 6.15
CA LEU A 211 6.07 -24.48 6.87
C LEU A 211 4.87 -24.45 7.82
N ALA A 212 4.65 -23.34 8.53
CA ALA A 212 3.48 -23.15 9.39
C ALA A 212 2.16 -23.17 8.61
N LEU A 213 2.19 -22.75 7.34
CA LEU A 213 1.08 -22.87 6.39
C LEU A 213 0.95 -24.29 5.78
N GLY A 214 1.80 -25.23 6.18
CA GLY A 214 1.71 -26.64 5.78
C GLY A 214 2.43 -26.99 4.48
N LEU A 215 3.23 -26.09 3.91
CA LEU A 215 3.95 -26.34 2.67
C LEU A 215 5.25 -27.13 2.92
N SER A 216 5.43 -28.22 2.17
CA SER A 216 6.69 -28.98 2.13
C SER A 216 7.82 -28.17 1.48
N GLU A 217 9.07 -28.63 1.63
CA GLU A 217 10.22 -28.00 0.94
C GLU A 217 10.06 -27.92 -0.58
N THR A 218 9.56 -28.99 -1.20
CA THR A 218 9.31 -29.04 -2.64
C THR A 218 8.22 -28.05 -3.07
N GLU A 219 7.16 -27.92 -2.29
CA GLU A 219 6.06 -26.98 -2.59
C GLU A 219 6.50 -25.52 -2.39
N ARG A 220 7.35 -25.25 -1.40
CA ARG A 220 7.92 -23.92 -1.14
C ARG A 220 8.80 -23.41 -2.29
N ALA A 221 9.40 -24.30 -3.07
CA ALA A 221 10.16 -23.94 -4.26
C ALA A 221 9.28 -23.54 -5.47
N ALA A 222 7.97 -23.84 -5.43
CA ALA A 222 7.04 -23.56 -6.50
C ALA A 222 6.21 -22.30 -6.20
N ALA A 223 6.61 -21.16 -6.77
CA ALA A 223 5.95 -19.88 -6.55
C ALA A 223 4.44 -19.88 -6.83
N PRO A 224 3.90 -20.59 -7.84
CA PRO A 224 2.45 -20.72 -8.02
C PRO A 224 1.74 -21.39 -6.84
N VAL A 225 2.36 -22.39 -6.21
CA VAL A 225 1.81 -23.09 -5.04
C VAL A 225 1.83 -22.16 -3.83
N VAL A 226 2.94 -21.45 -3.61
CA VAL A 226 3.06 -20.47 -2.54
C VAL A 226 2.02 -19.35 -2.71
N ALA A 227 1.92 -18.75 -3.90
CA ALA A 227 0.96 -17.69 -4.19
C ALA A 227 -0.50 -18.15 -4.00
N ALA A 228 -0.82 -19.39 -4.38
CA ALA A 228 -2.17 -19.94 -4.14
C ALA A 228 -2.46 -20.18 -2.66
N THR A 229 -1.44 -20.47 -1.85
CA THR A 229 -1.60 -20.71 -0.40
C THR A 229 -1.77 -19.41 0.38
N LEU A 230 -1.13 -18.32 -0.09
CA LEU A 230 -1.20 -17.00 0.58
C LEU A 230 -2.52 -16.24 0.33
N ASN A 231 -3.27 -16.57 -0.73
CA ASN A 231 -4.45 -15.83 -1.18
C ASN A 231 -5.77 -16.57 -0.88
#